data_AF-A0A5P2UWP8-F1
#
_entry.id   AF-A0A5P2UWP8-F1
#
_cell.length_a   1.000
_cell.length_b   1.000
_cell.length_c   1.000
_cell.angle_alpha   90.00
_cell.angle_beta   90.00
_cell.angle_gamma   90.00
#
_symmetry.space_group_name_H-M   'P 1'
#
loop_
_entity.id
_entity.type
_entity.pdbx_description
1 polymer ?
#
loop_
_entity_poly.entity_id
_entity_poly.type
_entity_poly.pdbx_seq_one_letter_code
_entity_poly.pdbx_strand_id
1 'polypeptide(L)' 'MTHHETAAALEAAEETAGDLEGADDATLATVTEWQRITDLLVDHGGPYSPDTDAFVQGQLTARENRDQAAGPA' A
#
# COMPACT_ATOMS: atom_id res chain seq x y z
N MET A 1 8.55 -0.15 -7.47
CA MET A 1 7.22 -0.76 -7.41
C MET A 1 6.76 -0.78 -5.98
N THR A 2 6.07 0.29 -5.60
CA THR A 2 5.30 0.40 -4.36
C THR A 2 3.89 -0.15 -4.60
N HIS A 3 3.15 -0.47 -3.53
CA HIS A 3 1.74 -0.83 -3.63
C HIS A 3 0.92 0.20 -4.43
N HIS A 4 1.18 1.50 -4.24
CA HIS A 4 0.50 2.57 -4.97
C HIS A 4 0.82 2.57 -6.48
N GLU A 5 2.08 2.31 -6.85
CA GLU A 5 2.46 2.20 -8.27
C GLU A 5 1.77 1.02 -8.95
N THR A 6 1.64 -0.11 -8.26
CA THR A 6 0.94 -1.29 -8.78
C THR A 6 -0.58 -1.06 -8.86
N ALA A 7 -1.19 -0.44 -7.84
CA ALA A 7 -2.61 -0.11 -7.86
C ALA A 7 -2.98 0.85 -9.01
N ALA A 8 -2.14 1.85 -9.29
CA ALA A 8 -2.34 2.75 -10.42
C ALA A 8 -2.20 2.03 -11.77
N ALA A 9 -1.30 1.04 -11.87
CA ALA A 9 -1.16 0.23 -13.08
C ALA A 9 -2.37 -0.68 -13.31
N LEU A 10 -2.97 -1.22 -12.23
CA LEU A 10 -4.22 -1.97 -12.31
C LEU A 10 -5.37 -1.09 -12.79
N GLU A 11 -5.55 0.10 -12.20
CA GLU A 11 -6.60 1.05 -12.61
C GLU A 11 -6.47 1.44 -14.09
N ALA A 12 -5.25 1.71 -14.57
CA ALA A 12 -5.01 2.02 -15.98
C ALA A 12 -5.30 0.83 -16.92
N ALA A 13 -5.03 -0.41 -16.48
CA ALA A 13 -5.34 -1.61 -17.24
C ALA A 13 -6.85 -1.84 -17.33
N GLU A 14 -7.59 -1.62 -16.24
CA GLU A 14 -9.06 -1.70 -16.21
C GLU A 14 -9.69 -0.60 -17.07
N GLU A 15 -9.18 0.64 -17.02
CA GLU A 15 -9.64 1.73 -17.88
C GLU A 15 -9.40 1.43 -19.37
N THR A 16 -8.24 0.85 -19.70
CA THR A 16 -7.92 0.43 -21.07
C THR A 16 -8.84 -0.68 -21.55
N ALA A 17 -9.18 -1.63 -20.67
CA ALA A 17 -10.09 -2.71 -21.00
C ALA A 17 -11.52 -2.20 -21.23
N GLY A 18 -11.94 -1.18 -20.47
CA GLY A 18 -13.30 -0.66 -20.50
C GLY A 18 -14.29 -1.73 -20.04
N ASP A 19 -14.91 -2.42 -21.00
CA ASP A 19 -15.77 -3.58 -20.72
C ASP A 19 -14.94 -4.88 -20.78
N LEU A 20 -14.66 -5.45 -19.61
CA LEU A 20 -13.94 -6.71 -19.48
C LEU A 20 -14.66 -7.87 -20.18
N GLU A 21 -16.00 -7.84 -20.29
CA GLU A 21 -16.77 -8.93 -20.89
C GLU A 21 -16.58 -9.00 -22.42
N GLY A 22 -16.20 -7.88 -23.04
CA GLY A 22 -15.88 -7.75 -24.46
C GLY A 22 -14.38 -7.63 -24.78
N ALA A 23 -13.51 -7.64 -23.78
CA ALA A 23 -12.07 -7.45 -23.95
C ALA A 23 -11.39 -8.65 -24.63
N ASP A 24 -10.30 -8.39 -25.35
CA ASP A 24 -9.49 -9.47 -25.91
C ASP A 24 -8.65 -10.21 -24.84
N ASP A 25 -8.22 -11.43 -25.18
CA ASP A 25 -7.47 -12.30 -24.26
C ASP A 25 -6.20 -11.64 -23.70
N ALA A 26 -5.54 -10.77 -24.47
CA ALA A 26 -4.32 -10.09 -24.04
C ALA A 26 -4.61 -9.01 -22.99
N THR A 27 -5.71 -8.28 -23.16
CA THR A 27 -6.21 -7.27 -22.22
C THR A 27 -6.65 -7.93 -20.92
N LEU A 28 -7.41 -9.02 -21.01
CA LEU A 28 -7.84 -9.82 -19.85
C LEU A 28 -6.64 -10.38 -19.07
N ALA A 29 -5.64 -10.91 -19.76
CA ALA A 29 -4.42 -11.40 -19.12
C ALA A 29 -3.65 -10.29 -18.40
N THR A 30 -3.60 -9.09 -18.99
CA THR A 30 -2.93 -7.92 -18.40
C THR A 30 -3.62 -7.47 -17.12
N VAL A 31 -4.94 -7.32 -17.13
CA VAL A 31 -5.72 -6.96 -15.93
C VAL A 31 -5.55 -8.02 -14.84
N THR A 32 -5.68 -9.31 -15.20
CA THR A 32 -5.53 -10.43 -14.27
C THR A 32 -4.16 -10.43 -13.58
N GLU A 33 -3.08 -10.15 -14.33
CA GLU A 33 -1.74 -10.13 -13.75
C GLU A 33 -1.55 -8.95 -12.80
N TRP A 34 -2.04 -7.76 -13.16
CA TRP A 34 -1.98 -6.60 -12.26
C TRP A 34 -2.79 -6.80 -10.99
N GLN A 35 -3.93 -7.48 -11.10
CA GLN A 35 -4.77 -7.83 -9.96
C GLN A 35 -4.03 -8.79 -9.03
N ARG A 36 -3.42 -9.85 -9.57
CA ARG A 36 -2.59 -10.78 -8.81
C ARG A 36 -1.42 -10.11 -8.08
N ILE A 37 -0.71 -9.19 -8.74
CA ILE A 37 0.43 -8.47 -8.12
C ILE A 37 -0.07 -7.56 -7.00
N THR A 38 -1.20 -6.87 -7.21
CA THR A 38 -1.78 -5.98 -6.20
C THR A 38 -2.20 -6.76 -4.96
N ASP A 39 -2.91 -7.88 -5.14
CA ASP A 39 -3.32 -8.76 -4.04
C ASP A 39 -2.12 -9.29 -3.26
N LEU A 40 -1.06 -9.73 -3.96
CA LEU A 40 0.17 -10.19 -3.33
C LEU A 40 0.83 -9.10 -2.48
N LEU A 41 0.82 -7.84 -2.95
CA LEU A 41 1.40 -6.71 -2.23
C LEU A 41 0.56 -6.30 -1.03
N VAL A 42 -0.78 -6.40 -1.11
CA VAL A 42 -1.67 -6.23 0.04
C VAL A 42 -1.32 -7.23 1.14
N ASP A 43 -1.13 -8.50 0.77
CA ASP A 43 -0.77 -9.56 1.72
C ASP A 43 0.64 -9.37 2.31
N HIS A 44 1.59 -8.82 1.55
CA HIS A 44 2.97 -8.56 2.01
C HIS A 44 3.13 -7.28 2.82
N GLY A 45 2.17 -6.36 2.77
CA GLY A 45 2.13 -5.19 3.66
C GLY A 45 1.93 -5.59 5.14
N GLY A 46 1.43 -6.80 5.38
CA GLY A 46 1.12 -7.33 6.70
C GLY A 46 0.00 -6.53 7.39
N PRO A 47 -0.50 -7.01 8.54
CA PRO A 47 -1.36 -6.20 9.39
C PRO A 47 -0.67 -4.88 9.73
N TYR A 48 -1.43 -3.79 9.76
CA TYR A 48 -0.92 -2.52 10.27
C TYR A 48 -0.27 -2.72 11.64
N SER A 49 1.03 -2.38 11.73
CA SER A 49 1.79 -2.44 12.96
C SER A 49 2.25 -1.03 13.36
N PRO A 50 1.69 -0.45 14.45
CA PRO A 50 2.12 0.85 14.94
C PRO A 50 3.59 0.87 15.38
N ASP A 51 4.16 -0.30 15.69
CA ASP A 51 5.57 -0.44 16.06
C ASP A 51 6.52 -0.15 14.88
N THR A 52 6.02 -0.25 13.65
CA THR A 52 6.80 0.03 12.42
C THR A 52 6.33 1.29 11.67
N ASP A 53 5.28 1.95 12.17
CA ASP A 53 4.73 3.17 11.57
C ASP A 53 5.58 4.39 11.91
N ALA A 54 6.20 5.01 10.90
CA ALA A 54 7.10 6.16 11.08
C ALA A 54 6.44 7.39 11.73
N PHE A 55 5.15 7.63 11.48
CA PHE A 55 4.42 8.74 12.11
C PHE A 55 4.19 8.46 13.59
N VAL A 56 3.74 7.25 13.94
CA VAL A 56 3.56 6.82 15.34
C VAL A 56 4.88 6.84 16.10
N GLN A 57 5.95 6.31 15.50
CA GLN A 57 7.30 6.34 16.08
C GLN A 57 7.79 7.78 16.32
N GLY A 58 7.49 8.70 15.40
CA GLY A 58 7.76 10.12 15.58
C GLY A 58 7.03 10.72 16.79
N GLN A 59 5.75 10.38 16.99
CA GLN A 59 4.98 10.86 18.15
C GLN A 59 5.49 10.27 19.48
N LEU A 60 5.83 8.98 19.51
CA LEU A 60 6.38 8.31 20.69
C LEU A 60 7.74 8.92 21.06
N THR A 61 8.63 9.10 20.09
CA THR A 61 9.93 9.75 20.28
C THR A 61 9.76 11.18 20.82
N ALA A 62 8.82 11.94 20.25
CA ALA A 62 8.55 13.30 20.71
C ALA A 62 8.02 13.34 22.15
N ARG A 63 7.23 12.34 22.56
CA ARG A 63 6.76 12.21 23.94
C ARG A 63 7.90 11.87 24.89
N GLU A 64 8.71 10.87 24.55
CA GLU A 64 9.85 10.45 25.36
C GLU A 64 10.81 11.61 25.61
N ASN A 65 11.11 12.39 24.57
CA ASN A 65 11.96 13.58 24.69
C ASN A 65 11.38 14.65 25.62
N ARG A 66 10.05 14.85 25.62
CA ARG A 66 9.39 15.76 26.56
C ARG A 66 9.45 15.25 27.99
N ASP A 67 9.22 13.96 28.18
CA ASP A 67 9.25 13.33 29.51
C ASP A 67 10.68 13.35 30.09
N GLN A 68 11.71 13.14 29.26
CA GLN A 68 13.11 13.31 29.63
C GLN A 68 13.47 14.77 29.95
N ALA A 69 12.95 15.73 29.17
CA ALA A 69 13.19 17.16 29.39
C ALA A 69 12.48 17.71 30.64
N ALA A 70 11.38 17.09 31.07
CA ALA A 70 10.63 17.50 32.26
C ALA A 70 11.33 17.10 33.58
N GLY A 71 12.24 16.12 33.56
CA GLY A 71 13.00 15.65 34.72
C GLY A 71 12.13 14.92 35.78
N PRO A 72 12.70 13.99 36.57
CA PRO A 72 11.98 13.42 37.70
C PRO A 72 11.71 14.52 38.75
N ALA A 73 10.46 14.60 39.22
CA ALA A 73 10.05 15.47 40.31
C ALA A 73 10.75 15.15 41.63
#